data_AF-A0A8C4YJ61-F1
#
_entry.id   AF-A0A8C4YJ61-F1
#
_cell.length_a   1.000
_cell.length_b   1.000
_cell.length_c   1.000
_cell.angle_alpha   90.00
_cell.angle_beta   90.00
_cell.angle_gamma   90.00
#
_symmetry.space_group_name_H-M   'P 1'
#
loop_
_entity.id
_entity.type
_entity.pdbx_description
1 polymer ?
#
loop_
_entity_poly.entity_id
_entity_poly.type
_entity_poly.pdbx_seq_one_letter_code
_entity_poly.pdbx_strand_id
1 'polypeptide(L)'
;MRAACPGAASRAMELAGGWCALSLWLLLCRLPAPGAAAPAQSAGSVAVGKFWHVSDLHLDPTYHITGDHTKVCSSSKGANASNPGPFGDFFCDSPYQLILSAFKYMNESEQQVSFMIWTGDSPPHVPVEELSTKMVINVIGNMTSTIQSFFPDLQVFPALGNHDYWPQDQLPVSASEVYSAVANFWKPWLTDEAISTFKKGGFYTQLFQSSVSPQPLRIISLNTNLYYSPNHVTLNITDPANQLAWLESTLEISLQKKEKVYVIGHVPIGYLPFARNTTAIRGYYNEKLVKIFRKYSDVIAGQFFGHTHRDSIMILLDEKENPINSLFVAPAVTPVKSVLQRESNNPGVRLYQYDPLQYSLLDLWQFYLNLTDANMKNESNWKLEYILTKAYGIEDLKPENLYEMAKQFTVPHSKLFQQYYNNFIVSYDKSIVCEGDCKTSQICAMQYLDNSFYTDCIQRG
;
A
#
# COMPACT_ATOMS: atom_id res chain seq x y z
N MET A 1 -44.79 -23.96 -52.84
CA MET A 1 -46.10 -24.04 -52.18
C MET A 1 -46.48 -22.61 -51.79
N ARG A 2 -47.30 -21.90 -52.59
CA ARG A 2 -48.74 -21.57 -52.35
C ARG A 2 -48.99 -21.16 -50.88
N ALA A 3 -49.57 -20.02 -50.51
CA ALA A 3 -50.40 -18.97 -51.16
C ALA A 3 -50.35 -17.71 -50.24
N ALA A 4 -50.35 -16.45 -50.68
CA ALA A 4 -51.47 -15.60 -51.16
C ALA A 4 -52.74 -15.75 -50.30
N CYS A 5 -53.35 -14.71 -49.69
CA CYS A 5 -54.06 -13.54 -50.25
C CYS A 5 -54.77 -12.76 -49.07
N PRO A 6 -55.62 -11.70 -49.25
CA PRO A 6 -55.30 -10.31 -49.63
C PRO A 6 -56.22 -9.20 -48.97
N GLY A 7 -56.06 -7.92 -49.40
CA GLY A 7 -57.14 -6.91 -49.59
C GLY A 7 -57.56 -6.04 -48.38
N ALA A 8 -58.01 -4.77 -48.50
CA ALA A 8 -58.35 -3.91 -49.63
C ALA A 8 -58.59 -2.43 -49.18
N ALA A 9 -58.41 -1.48 -50.13
CA ALA A 9 -59.12 -0.21 -50.46
C ALA A 9 -59.72 0.71 -49.35
N SER A 10 -59.86 2.05 -49.41
CA SER A 10 -60.23 3.02 -50.48
C SER A 10 -60.13 4.46 -49.88
N ARG A 11 -59.40 5.42 -50.48
CA ARG A 11 -59.85 6.60 -51.29
C ARG A 11 -60.83 7.64 -50.68
N ALA A 12 -60.48 8.93 -50.93
CA ALA A 12 -61.26 10.18 -51.16
C ALA A 12 -60.75 11.34 -50.27
N MET A 13 -60.68 12.63 -50.63
CA MET A 13 -61.37 13.45 -51.64
C MET A 13 -60.64 14.81 -51.83
N GLU A 14 -60.85 15.46 -52.99
CA GLU A 14 -60.32 16.76 -53.45
C GLU A 14 -60.96 18.01 -52.78
N LEU A 15 -60.34 19.19 -52.98
CA LEU A 15 -60.91 20.49 -53.46
C LEU A 15 -59.91 21.63 -53.14
N ALA A 16 -59.22 22.25 -54.13
CA ALA A 16 -59.60 23.37 -55.00
C ALA A 16 -59.57 24.77 -54.35
N GLY A 17 -58.84 25.72 -54.97
CA GLY A 17 -58.98 27.16 -54.73
C GLY A 17 -57.68 27.96 -54.84
N GLY A 18 -57.50 28.69 -55.94
CA GLY A 18 -56.43 29.69 -56.08
C GLY A 18 -56.73 30.99 -55.34
N TRP A 19 -55.79 31.95 -55.38
CA TRP A 19 -55.97 33.38 -55.68
C TRP A 19 -54.61 34.11 -55.57
N CYS A 20 -54.35 34.98 -56.55
CA CYS A 20 -53.29 35.97 -56.58
C CYS A 20 -53.49 37.03 -55.50
N ALA A 21 -52.41 37.52 -54.88
CA ALA A 21 -51.95 38.91 -55.03
C ALA A 21 -50.88 39.25 -53.97
N LEU A 22 -49.89 40.02 -54.45
CA LEU A 22 -48.75 40.55 -53.72
C LEU A 22 -49.16 41.56 -52.65
N SER A 23 -48.45 41.51 -51.51
CA SER A 23 -47.85 42.72 -50.92
C SER A 23 -46.78 42.33 -49.90
N LEU A 24 -45.52 42.44 -50.34
CA LEU A 24 -44.30 42.48 -49.52
C LEU A 24 -44.40 43.64 -48.51
N TRP A 25 -43.78 43.49 -47.34
CA TRP A 25 -42.84 44.44 -46.69
C TRP A 25 -42.67 44.04 -45.22
N LEU A 26 -41.52 43.45 -44.89
CA LEU A 26 -40.59 43.86 -43.81
C LEU A 26 -39.74 42.69 -43.30
N LEU A 27 -38.43 42.93 -43.34
CA LEU A 27 -37.32 42.10 -42.91
C LEU A 27 -37.51 41.51 -41.51
N LEU A 28 -37.23 40.21 -41.38
CA LEU A 28 -36.63 39.62 -40.19
C LEU A 28 -35.78 38.41 -40.64
N CYS A 29 -34.47 38.51 -40.45
CA CYS A 29 -33.50 37.44 -40.69
C CYS A 29 -33.95 36.15 -39.99
N ARG A 30 -34.26 35.09 -40.76
CA ARG A 30 -34.35 33.73 -40.22
C ARG A 30 -32.95 33.11 -40.25
N LEU A 31 -32.37 33.08 -39.06
CA LEU A 31 -31.26 32.23 -38.64
C LEU A 31 -31.47 30.79 -39.13
N PRO A 32 -30.43 30.09 -39.62
CA PRO A 32 -30.49 28.65 -39.74
C PRO A 32 -30.69 28.06 -38.35
N ALA A 33 -31.58 27.07 -38.25
CA ALA A 33 -31.85 26.33 -37.02
C ALA A 33 -30.52 25.89 -36.36
N PRO A 34 -30.43 25.93 -35.01
CA PRO A 34 -29.22 25.47 -34.35
C PRO A 34 -29.04 24.00 -34.68
N GLY A 35 -28.03 23.71 -35.51
CA GLY A 35 -27.48 22.37 -35.62
C GLY A 35 -27.19 21.91 -34.21
N ALA A 36 -27.72 20.73 -33.87
CA ALA A 36 -27.52 20.11 -32.57
C ALA A 36 -26.04 20.25 -32.20
N ALA A 37 -25.78 21.05 -31.16
CA ALA A 37 -24.47 21.12 -30.56
C ALA A 37 -24.10 19.67 -30.21
N ALA A 38 -22.96 19.21 -30.74
CA ALA A 38 -22.32 18.03 -30.21
C ALA A 38 -22.32 18.17 -28.68
N PRO A 39 -22.68 17.10 -27.93
CA PRO A 39 -22.70 17.19 -26.48
C PRO A 39 -21.35 17.76 -26.04
N ALA A 40 -21.42 18.85 -25.27
CA ALA A 40 -20.25 19.46 -24.68
C ALA A 40 -19.41 18.32 -24.12
N GLN A 41 -18.19 18.17 -24.64
CA GLN A 41 -17.20 17.29 -24.04
C GLN A 41 -17.20 17.62 -22.56
N SER A 42 -17.59 16.64 -21.75
CA SER A 42 -17.46 16.74 -20.29
C SER A 42 -16.08 17.30 -20.01
N ALA A 43 -16.01 18.37 -19.22
CA ALA A 43 -14.76 18.86 -18.66
C ALA A 43 -13.93 17.63 -18.24
N GLY A 44 -12.79 17.44 -18.91
CA GLY A 44 -12.09 16.16 -18.92
C GLY A 44 -11.84 15.66 -17.50
N SER A 45 -12.27 14.43 -17.20
CA SER A 45 -11.86 13.76 -15.98
C SER A 45 -10.34 13.69 -15.99
N VAL A 46 -9.69 14.39 -15.07
CA VAL A 46 -8.23 14.27 -14.89
C VAL A 46 -7.93 12.79 -14.64
N ALA A 47 -6.99 12.23 -15.41
CA ALA A 47 -6.64 10.83 -15.31
C ALA A 47 -6.18 10.50 -13.87
N VAL A 48 -6.70 9.43 -13.28
CA VAL A 48 -6.36 9.00 -11.92
C VAL A 48 -4.89 8.55 -11.87
N GLY A 49 -4.14 9.08 -10.91
CA GLY A 49 -2.77 8.64 -10.65
C GLY A 49 -2.77 7.26 -9.98
N LYS A 50 -1.76 6.43 -10.25
CA LYS A 50 -1.63 5.10 -9.67
C LYS A 50 -0.20 4.85 -9.21
N PHE A 51 -0.01 4.15 -8.08
CA PHE A 51 1.31 3.68 -7.67
C PHE A 51 1.25 2.31 -6.99
N TRP A 52 2.30 1.52 -7.16
CA TRP A 52 2.45 0.24 -6.48
C TRP A 52 3.06 0.42 -5.09
N HIS A 53 2.65 -0.43 -4.14
CA HIS A 53 3.31 -0.63 -2.86
C HIS A 53 3.61 -2.12 -2.68
N VAL A 54 4.91 -2.42 -2.55
CA VAL A 54 5.43 -3.76 -2.28
C VAL A 54 6.27 -3.70 -1.02
N SER A 55 6.19 -4.74 -0.18
CA SER A 55 6.95 -4.81 1.08
C SER A 55 7.27 -6.24 1.42
N ASP A 56 8.30 -6.43 2.26
CA ASP A 56 8.57 -7.68 2.96
C ASP A 56 8.70 -8.86 1.96
N LEU A 57 9.70 -8.72 1.08
CA LEU A 57 9.98 -9.71 0.05
C LEU A 57 10.58 -10.97 0.67
N HIS A 58 11.48 -10.80 1.64
CA HIS A 58 12.23 -11.85 2.34
C HIS A 58 12.63 -13.01 1.40
N LEU A 59 13.59 -12.76 0.53
CA LEU A 59 14.17 -13.81 -0.30
C LEU A 59 14.89 -14.83 0.59
N ASP A 60 14.49 -16.10 0.51
CA ASP A 60 15.27 -17.23 0.98
C ASP A 60 16.08 -17.83 -0.19
N PRO A 61 17.40 -17.57 -0.28
CA PRO A 61 18.23 -18.12 -1.36
C PRO A 61 18.45 -19.64 -1.24
N THR A 62 18.10 -20.24 -0.10
CA THR A 62 18.28 -21.67 0.17
C THR A 62 17.08 -22.50 -0.26
N TYR A 63 15.95 -21.86 -0.63
CA TYR A 63 14.71 -22.56 -0.95
C TYR A 63 14.91 -23.56 -2.10
N HIS A 64 14.68 -24.84 -1.83
CA HIS A 64 14.63 -25.89 -2.84
C HIS A 64 13.72 -27.04 -2.39
N ILE A 65 13.05 -27.69 -3.33
CA ILE A 65 12.15 -28.82 -3.03
C ILE A 65 13.00 -30.10 -2.86
N THR A 66 12.84 -30.77 -1.73
CA THR A 66 13.56 -32.00 -1.39
C THR A 66 12.69 -32.90 -0.51
N GLY A 67 12.97 -34.21 -0.48
CA GLY A 67 12.21 -35.17 0.33
C GLY A 67 12.41 -35.01 1.84
N ASP A 68 13.51 -34.37 2.26
CA ASP A 68 13.74 -33.99 3.64
C ASP A 68 13.18 -32.58 3.90
N HIS A 69 11.93 -32.50 4.35
CA HIS A 69 11.22 -31.23 4.50
C HIS A 69 11.86 -30.26 5.50
N THR A 70 12.78 -30.71 6.36
CA THR A 70 13.57 -29.84 7.25
C THR A 70 14.66 -29.05 6.53
N LYS A 71 14.99 -29.43 5.28
CA LYS A 71 16.04 -28.82 4.46
C LYS A 71 15.50 -28.05 3.26
N VAL A 72 14.18 -27.87 3.17
CA VAL A 72 13.58 -27.12 2.07
C VAL A 72 14.04 -25.66 2.09
N CYS A 73 14.13 -25.06 3.27
CA CYS A 73 14.46 -23.65 3.43
C CYS A 73 15.09 -23.42 4.82
N SER A 74 16.16 -22.63 4.89
CA SER A 74 16.79 -22.24 6.16
C SER A 74 15.86 -21.38 7.03
N SER A 75 14.98 -20.58 6.41
CA SER A 75 14.00 -19.75 7.12
C SER A 75 13.02 -20.54 8.01
N SER A 76 12.81 -21.83 7.74
CA SER A 76 12.03 -22.73 8.62
C SER A 76 12.74 -23.08 9.93
N LYS A 77 14.05 -22.82 10.02
CA LYS A 77 14.90 -23.10 11.19
C LYS A 77 14.86 -24.58 11.59
N GLY A 78 14.81 -25.46 10.60
CA GLY A 78 14.75 -26.92 10.76
C GLY A 78 13.35 -27.48 11.04
N ALA A 79 12.31 -26.64 11.05
CA ALA A 79 10.94 -27.13 11.03
C ALA A 79 10.62 -27.80 9.68
N ASN A 80 9.77 -28.83 9.69
CA ASN A 80 9.30 -29.41 8.44
C ASN A 80 8.44 -28.40 7.68
N ALA A 81 8.86 -28.05 6.46
CA ALA A 81 7.99 -27.37 5.51
C ALA A 81 6.70 -28.19 5.32
N SER A 82 5.55 -27.52 5.30
CA SER A 82 4.25 -28.18 5.40
C SER A 82 3.89 -28.93 4.12
N ASN A 83 3.91 -28.22 3.01
CA ASN A 83 3.58 -28.71 1.67
C ASN A 83 4.34 -27.85 0.65
N PRO A 84 5.68 -27.99 0.59
CA PRO A 84 6.52 -27.11 -0.21
C PRO A 84 6.24 -27.28 -1.69
N GLY A 85 6.11 -26.16 -2.39
CA GLY A 85 5.90 -26.11 -3.83
C GLY A 85 6.74 -25.03 -4.50
N PRO A 86 6.64 -24.91 -5.83
CA PRO A 86 7.50 -24.04 -6.62
C PRO A 86 7.43 -22.55 -6.24
N PHE A 87 6.33 -22.12 -5.61
CA PHE A 87 6.11 -20.73 -5.18
C PHE A 87 6.28 -20.53 -3.67
N GLY A 88 6.68 -21.55 -2.91
CA GLY A 88 6.99 -21.40 -1.49
C GLY A 88 6.24 -22.39 -0.59
N ASP A 89 6.32 -22.14 0.72
CA ASP A 89 5.61 -22.85 1.78
C ASP A 89 5.30 -21.85 2.90
N PHE A 90 4.24 -22.05 3.67
CA PHE A 90 3.91 -21.14 4.77
C PHE A 90 4.92 -21.19 5.94
N PHE A 91 5.84 -22.15 6.01
CA PHE A 91 6.96 -22.14 6.97
C PHE A 91 8.26 -21.61 6.39
N CYS A 92 8.27 -21.20 5.12
CA CYS A 92 9.44 -20.67 4.44
C CYS A 92 9.23 -19.21 4.07
N ASP A 93 10.34 -18.49 4.05
CA ASP A 93 10.44 -17.25 3.31
C ASP A 93 10.39 -17.48 1.80
N SER A 94 10.28 -16.39 1.04
CA SER A 94 9.99 -16.43 -0.39
C SER A 94 11.11 -17.12 -1.18
N PRO A 95 10.82 -18.16 -1.98
CA PRO A 95 11.71 -18.50 -3.07
C PRO A 95 11.78 -17.35 -4.08
N TYR A 96 12.91 -17.23 -4.78
CA TYR A 96 13.07 -16.21 -5.81
C TYR A 96 11.97 -16.26 -6.89
N GLN A 97 11.49 -17.47 -7.22
CA GLN A 97 10.38 -17.68 -8.16
C GLN A 97 9.07 -16.98 -7.73
N LEU A 98 8.76 -16.92 -6.43
CA LEU A 98 7.59 -16.21 -5.92
C LEU A 98 7.72 -14.70 -6.16
N ILE A 99 8.88 -14.14 -5.79
CA ILE A 99 9.18 -12.70 -5.97
C ILE A 99 9.13 -12.32 -7.46
N LEU A 100 9.76 -13.13 -8.33
CA LEU A 100 9.69 -12.93 -9.78
C LEU A 100 8.25 -12.98 -10.30
N SER A 101 7.41 -13.88 -9.77
CA SER A 101 6.00 -13.96 -10.18
C SER A 101 5.21 -12.71 -9.81
N ALA A 102 5.49 -12.10 -8.65
CA ALA A 102 4.84 -10.87 -8.21
C ALA A 102 5.20 -9.70 -9.14
N PHE A 103 6.49 -9.49 -9.41
CA PHE A 103 6.93 -8.42 -10.29
C PHE A 103 6.51 -8.65 -11.75
N LYS A 104 6.51 -9.90 -12.21
CA LYS A 104 5.98 -10.25 -13.53
C LYS A 104 4.50 -9.86 -13.63
N TYR A 105 3.68 -10.26 -12.64
CA TYR A 105 2.26 -9.89 -12.62
C TYR A 105 2.06 -8.37 -12.63
N MET A 106 2.78 -7.64 -11.79
CA MET A 106 2.70 -6.18 -11.73
C MET A 106 3.07 -5.53 -13.07
N ASN A 107 4.11 -6.01 -13.75
CA ASN A 107 4.53 -5.52 -15.07
C ASN A 107 3.52 -5.85 -16.18
N GLU A 108 2.91 -7.04 -16.14
CA GLU A 108 1.94 -7.51 -17.14
C GLU A 108 0.50 -7.03 -16.86
N SER A 109 0.24 -6.38 -15.71
CA SER A 109 -1.11 -5.96 -15.27
C SER A 109 -1.77 -4.84 -16.09
N GLU A 110 -1.06 -4.32 -17.10
CA GLU A 110 -1.43 -3.16 -17.92
C GLU A 110 -1.74 -1.88 -17.12
N GLN A 111 -1.42 -1.85 -15.82
CA GLN A 111 -1.60 -0.67 -14.98
C GLN A 111 -0.53 0.37 -15.30
N GLN A 112 -0.96 1.51 -15.84
CA GLN A 112 -0.08 2.68 -15.96
C GLN A 112 0.12 3.29 -14.57
N VAL A 113 1.29 3.04 -13.99
CA VAL A 113 1.69 3.54 -12.68
C VAL A 113 2.71 4.68 -12.81
N SER A 114 2.62 5.62 -11.88
CA SER A 114 3.46 6.81 -11.83
C SER A 114 4.77 6.59 -11.07
N PHE A 115 4.74 5.75 -10.04
CA PHE A 115 5.90 5.35 -9.25
C PHE A 115 5.60 4.04 -8.48
N MET A 116 6.59 3.55 -7.74
CA MET A 116 6.45 2.47 -6.76
C MET A 116 7.02 2.91 -5.42
N ILE A 117 6.41 2.46 -4.32
CA ILE A 117 7.03 2.47 -3.00
C ILE A 117 7.43 1.05 -2.60
N TRP A 118 8.62 0.90 -2.05
CA TRP A 118 9.16 -0.40 -1.61
C TRP A 118 9.63 -0.30 -0.16
N THR A 119 8.85 -0.79 0.79
CA THR A 119 9.10 -0.57 2.22
C THR A 119 9.99 -1.62 2.88
N GLY A 120 10.95 -2.19 2.13
CA GLY A 120 12.08 -2.94 2.69
C GLY A 120 11.81 -4.42 3.01
N ASP A 121 12.72 -4.97 3.82
CA ASP A 121 12.80 -6.38 4.28
C ASP A 121 13.04 -7.39 3.15
N SER A 122 14.31 -7.44 2.73
CA SER A 122 14.79 -8.29 1.64
C SER A 122 15.41 -9.62 2.11
N PRO A 123 16.27 -9.66 3.15
CA PRO A 123 16.87 -10.92 3.62
C PRO A 123 15.89 -11.84 4.35
N PRO A 124 16.18 -13.15 4.46
CA PRO A 124 15.29 -14.11 5.10
C PRO A 124 15.39 -14.09 6.63
N HIS A 125 14.43 -14.71 7.29
CA HIS A 125 14.38 -14.95 8.73
C HIS A 125 15.21 -16.18 9.14
N VAL A 126 16.52 -16.03 9.16
CA VAL A 126 17.45 -17.07 9.65
C VAL A 126 18.18 -16.58 10.92
N PRO A 127 18.79 -17.48 11.71
CA PRO A 127 19.67 -17.06 12.81
C PRO A 127 20.75 -16.07 12.34
N VAL A 128 21.13 -15.14 13.22
CA VAL A 128 22.05 -14.03 12.89
C VAL A 128 23.39 -14.53 12.32
N GLU A 129 23.87 -15.65 12.86
CA GLU A 129 25.11 -16.33 12.47
C GLU A 129 25.07 -16.97 11.08
N GLU A 130 23.89 -17.18 10.50
CA GLU A 130 23.72 -17.67 9.13
C GLU A 130 23.75 -16.55 8.09
N LEU A 131 23.75 -15.29 8.53
CA LEU A 131 23.89 -14.10 7.68
C LEU A 131 25.21 -13.37 7.95
N SER A 132 25.48 -12.39 7.09
CA SER A 132 26.58 -11.43 7.25
C SER A 132 26.21 -10.12 6.56
N THR A 133 26.91 -9.04 6.87
CA THR A 133 26.77 -7.74 6.18
C THR A 133 26.81 -7.89 4.66
N LYS A 134 27.76 -8.69 4.15
CA LYS A 134 27.91 -8.93 2.71
C LYS A 134 26.71 -9.67 2.11
N MET A 135 26.18 -10.68 2.80
CA MET A 135 25.00 -11.41 2.32
C MET A 135 23.77 -10.52 2.30
N VAL A 136 23.54 -9.73 3.35
CA VAL A 136 22.44 -8.76 3.41
C VAL A 136 22.54 -7.76 2.26
N ILE A 137 23.72 -7.15 2.05
CA ILE A 137 23.94 -6.22 0.93
C ILE A 137 23.68 -6.90 -0.42
N ASN A 138 24.12 -8.14 -0.61
CA ASN A 138 23.90 -8.88 -1.86
C ASN A 138 22.42 -9.16 -2.11
N VAL A 139 21.64 -9.51 -1.08
CA VAL A 139 20.20 -9.76 -1.22
C VAL A 139 19.47 -8.45 -1.55
N ILE A 140 19.78 -7.34 -0.88
CA ILE A 140 19.20 -6.03 -1.19
C ILE A 140 19.56 -5.61 -2.62
N GLY A 141 20.81 -5.81 -3.03
CA GLY A 141 21.28 -5.53 -4.39
C GLY A 141 20.58 -6.40 -5.45
N ASN A 142 20.31 -7.66 -5.13
CA ASN A 142 19.53 -8.57 -5.99
C ASN A 142 18.09 -8.07 -6.16
N MET A 143 17.39 -7.76 -5.06
CA MET A 143 16.02 -7.22 -5.12
C MET A 143 15.98 -5.90 -5.89
N THR A 144 16.93 -5.00 -5.63
CA THR A 144 17.03 -3.72 -6.36
C THR A 144 17.20 -3.96 -7.87
N SER A 145 18.14 -4.84 -8.26
CA SER A 145 18.40 -5.15 -9.66
C SER A 145 17.21 -5.83 -10.34
N THR A 146 16.49 -6.68 -9.60
CA THR A 146 15.27 -7.34 -10.06
C THR A 146 14.19 -6.30 -10.37
N ILE A 147 13.92 -5.38 -9.45
CA ILE A 147 12.95 -4.31 -9.64
C ILE A 147 13.34 -3.44 -10.85
N GLN A 148 14.61 -3.03 -10.96
CA GLN A 148 15.11 -2.26 -12.10
C GLN A 148 14.96 -3.00 -13.44
N SER A 149 15.08 -4.33 -13.44
CA SER A 149 14.94 -5.15 -14.65
C SER A 149 13.48 -5.24 -15.12
N PHE A 150 12.52 -5.34 -14.19
CA PHE A 150 11.10 -5.33 -14.53
C PHE A 150 10.56 -3.93 -14.84
N PHE A 151 11.10 -2.90 -14.19
CA PHE A 151 10.59 -1.53 -14.25
C PHE A 151 11.73 -0.52 -14.49
N PRO A 152 12.38 -0.55 -15.68
CA PRO A 152 13.56 0.28 -15.95
C PRO A 152 13.30 1.79 -15.89
N ASP A 153 12.10 2.21 -16.27
CA ASP A 153 11.72 3.63 -16.35
C ASP A 153 10.89 4.11 -15.14
N LEU A 154 10.59 3.23 -14.18
CA LEU A 154 9.74 3.56 -13.04
C LEU A 154 10.59 4.09 -11.88
N GLN A 155 10.23 5.27 -11.36
CA GLN A 155 10.83 5.77 -10.13
C GLN A 155 10.33 4.93 -8.93
N VAL A 156 11.27 4.45 -8.11
CA VAL A 156 10.98 3.68 -6.90
C VAL A 156 11.43 4.48 -5.68
N PHE A 157 10.57 4.59 -4.67
CA PHE A 157 10.91 5.17 -3.37
C PHE A 157 11.04 4.05 -2.33
N PRO A 158 12.26 3.57 -2.08
CA PRO A 158 12.49 2.50 -1.12
C PRO A 158 12.67 3.04 0.31
N ALA A 159 12.32 2.21 1.29
CA ALA A 159 12.71 2.34 2.71
C ALA A 159 13.43 1.05 3.15
N LEU A 160 14.35 1.16 4.11
CA LEU A 160 14.98 -0.02 4.72
C LEU A 160 14.04 -0.67 5.73
N GLY A 161 14.01 -2.00 5.76
CA GLY A 161 13.43 -2.77 6.84
C GLY A 161 14.43 -3.24 7.90
N ASN A 162 13.95 -3.89 8.95
CA ASN A 162 14.78 -4.30 10.07
C ASN A 162 15.67 -5.50 9.73
N HIS A 163 15.29 -6.32 8.75
CA HIS A 163 16.13 -7.40 8.21
C HIS A 163 17.14 -6.89 7.17
N ASP A 164 17.01 -5.67 6.66
CA ASP A 164 17.97 -5.07 5.71
C ASP A 164 19.27 -4.57 6.38
N TYR A 165 19.68 -5.18 7.50
CA TYR A 165 20.92 -4.89 8.19
C TYR A 165 21.49 -6.16 8.84
N TRP A 166 22.81 -6.17 9.10
CA TRP A 166 23.44 -7.25 9.86
C TRP A 166 24.27 -6.70 11.03
N PRO A 167 24.09 -7.22 12.26
CA PRO A 167 22.99 -8.11 12.68
C PRO A 167 21.61 -7.49 12.45
N GLN A 168 20.58 -8.31 12.23
CA GLN A 168 19.21 -7.82 12.03
C GLN A 168 18.77 -6.91 13.18
N ASP A 169 17.89 -5.96 12.89
CA ASP A 169 17.32 -4.94 13.78
C ASP A 169 18.31 -3.86 14.26
N GLN A 170 19.62 -4.11 14.23
CA GLN A 170 20.64 -3.23 14.84
C GLN A 170 21.06 -2.06 13.93
N LEU A 171 20.09 -1.37 13.32
CA LEU A 171 20.35 -0.26 12.40
C LEU A 171 20.98 0.94 13.14
N PRO A 172 22.13 1.47 12.69
CA PRO A 172 22.89 2.48 13.41
C PRO A 172 22.39 3.90 13.17
N VAL A 173 22.78 4.81 14.06
CA VAL A 173 22.46 6.25 14.03
C VAL A 173 23.42 7.08 13.17
N SER A 174 24.37 6.45 12.52
CA SER A 174 25.40 7.08 11.69
C SER A 174 25.62 6.29 10.41
N ALA A 175 26.47 6.82 9.52
CA ALA A 175 26.87 6.12 8.32
C ALA A 175 27.40 4.70 8.60
N SER A 176 27.10 3.78 7.70
CA SER A 176 27.46 2.37 7.77
C SER A 176 27.80 1.82 6.39
N GLU A 177 28.40 0.62 6.35
CA GLU A 177 28.67 -0.10 5.10
C GLU A 177 27.36 -0.39 4.34
N VAL A 178 26.33 -0.85 5.05
CA VAL A 178 25.01 -1.12 4.45
C VAL A 178 24.38 0.13 3.89
N TYR A 179 24.29 1.24 4.66
CA TYR A 179 23.73 2.50 4.15
C TYR A 179 24.50 2.99 2.93
N SER A 180 25.83 2.85 2.93
CA SER A 180 26.67 3.26 1.80
C SER A 180 26.47 2.40 0.56
N ALA A 181 26.34 1.08 0.71
CA ALA A 181 26.10 0.15 -0.38
C ALA A 181 24.70 0.35 -0.98
N VAL A 182 23.68 0.38 -0.13
CA VAL A 182 22.29 0.57 -0.54
C VAL A 182 22.08 1.93 -1.21
N ALA A 183 22.74 2.99 -0.70
CA ALA A 183 22.75 4.29 -1.37
C ALA A 183 23.24 4.18 -2.82
N ASN A 184 24.26 3.36 -3.09
CA ASN A 184 24.76 3.20 -4.45
C ASN A 184 23.77 2.44 -5.35
N PHE A 185 23.06 1.45 -4.81
CA PHE A 185 22.04 0.71 -5.56
C PHE A 185 20.84 1.59 -5.93
N TRP A 186 20.45 2.50 -5.04
CA TRP A 186 19.26 3.35 -5.21
C TRP A 186 19.52 4.71 -5.87
N LYS A 187 20.79 5.02 -6.22
CA LYS A 187 21.15 6.21 -7.01
C LYS A 187 20.28 6.44 -8.26
N PRO A 188 19.89 5.42 -9.04
CA PRO A 188 19.04 5.65 -10.21
C PRO A 188 17.67 6.25 -9.91
N TRP A 189 17.17 6.11 -8.67
CA TRP A 189 15.84 6.57 -8.28
C TRP A 189 15.85 7.87 -7.47
N LEU A 190 17.00 8.24 -6.91
CA LEU A 190 17.12 9.26 -5.87
C LEU A 190 18.11 10.36 -6.28
N THR A 191 17.81 11.59 -5.88
CA THR A 191 18.73 12.74 -6.05
C THR A 191 19.97 12.61 -5.17
N ASP A 192 21.04 13.33 -5.52
CA ASP A 192 22.27 13.36 -4.71
C ASP A 192 22.05 13.85 -3.28
N GLU A 193 21.08 14.75 -3.06
CA GLU A 193 20.69 15.23 -1.73
C GLU A 193 20.03 14.11 -0.91
N ALA A 194 19.10 13.37 -1.52
CA ALA A 194 18.47 12.21 -0.90
C ALA A 194 19.52 11.13 -0.56
N ILE A 195 20.43 10.85 -1.50
CA ILE A 195 21.55 9.92 -1.29
C ILE A 195 22.48 10.36 -0.16
N SER A 196 22.80 11.65 -0.08
CA SER A 196 23.65 12.22 0.98
C SER A 196 23.02 12.06 2.36
N THR A 197 21.71 12.29 2.47
CA THR A 197 20.96 12.13 3.73
C THR A 197 20.83 10.65 4.09
N PHE A 198 20.48 9.80 3.12
CA PHE A 198 20.35 8.36 3.32
C PHE A 198 21.64 7.72 3.83
N LYS A 199 22.81 8.10 3.29
CA LYS A 199 24.10 7.61 3.78
C LYS A 199 24.38 7.91 5.25
N LYS A 200 23.77 8.96 5.82
CA LYS A 200 23.99 9.36 7.22
C LYS A 200 23.11 8.60 8.22
N GLY A 201 21.90 8.20 7.83
CA GLY A 201 20.94 7.63 8.79
C GLY A 201 19.86 6.71 8.22
N GLY A 202 19.94 6.34 6.94
CA GLY A 202 18.98 5.42 6.29
C GLY A 202 17.62 6.05 5.96
N PHE A 203 17.47 7.38 6.05
CA PHE A 203 16.25 8.11 5.72
C PHE A 203 16.53 9.24 4.71
N TYR A 204 15.51 9.68 3.97
CA TYR A 204 15.63 10.77 3.00
C TYR A 204 14.27 11.36 2.63
N THR A 205 14.30 12.46 1.89
CA THR A 205 13.12 12.96 1.17
C THR A 205 13.43 13.11 -0.32
N GLN A 206 12.44 12.89 -1.17
CA GLN A 206 12.54 13.00 -2.61
C GLN A 206 11.25 13.60 -3.17
N LEU A 207 11.37 14.52 -4.13
CA LEU A 207 10.22 15.05 -4.85
C LEU A 207 9.85 14.13 -6.01
N PHE A 208 8.55 13.88 -6.15
CA PHE A 208 7.91 13.27 -7.30
C PHE A 208 7.13 14.34 -8.06
N GLN A 209 7.39 14.48 -9.35
CA GLN A 209 6.72 15.46 -10.20
C GLN A 209 5.67 14.75 -11.06
N SER A 210 4.40 14.96 -10.74
CA SER A 210 3.28 14.54 -11.59
C SER A 210 3.32 15.28 -12.92
N SER A 211 3.00 14.59 -14.02
CA SER A 211 2.94 15.17 -15.37
C SER A 211 1.79 16.16 -15.56
N VAL A 212 0.78 16.11 -14.67
CA VAL A 212 -0.45 16.91 -14.79
C VAL A 212 -0.62 17.95 -13.67
N SER A 213 0.22 17.93 -12.64
CA SER A 213 0.18 18.90 -11.54
C SER A 213 1.42 19.78 -11.52
N PRO A 214 1.29 21.11 -11.33
CA PRO A 214 2.43 21.98 -11.15
C PRO A 214 3.09 21.84 -9.77
N GLN A 215 2.39 21.27 -8.77
CA GLN A 215 2.93 21.09 -7.43
C GLN A 215 3.46 19.66 -7.27
N PRO A 216 4.71 19.46 -6.84
CA PRO A 216 5.25 18.13 -6.63
C PRO A 216 4.66 17.49 -5.37
N LEU A 217 4.65 16.16 -5.36
CA LEU A 217 4.46 15.36 -4.15
C LEU A 217 5.82 15.13 -3.51
N ARG A 218 5.93 15.37 -2.20
CA ARG A 218 7.12 15.00 -1.45
C ARG A 218 6.96 13.61 -0.85
N ILE A 219 7.91 12.73 -1.14
CA ILE A 219 8.06 11.46 -0.43
C ILE A 219 9.04 11.67 0.71
N ILE A 220 8.66 11.23 1.91
CA ILE A 220 9.53 11.17 3.09
C ILE A 220 9.71 9.68 3.42
N SER A 221 10.91 9.15 3.20
CA SER A 221 11.26 7.79 3.58
C SER A 221 11.97 7.78 4.92
N LEU A 222 11.28 7.30 5.94
CA LEU A 222 11.77 7.18 7.31
C LEU A 222 12.54 5.87 7.52
N ASN A 223 13.54 5.94 8.41
CA ASN A 223 14.17 4.76 8.98
C ASN A 223 13.54 4.52 10.36
N THR A 224 12.33 3.95 10.37
CA THR A 224 11.61 3.64 11.61
C THR A 224 12.21 2.48 12.40
N ASN A 225 13.15 1.74 11.81
CA ASN A 225 13.91 0.69 12.49
C ASN A 225 14.81 1.26 13.61
N LEU A 226 15.17 2.55 13.55
CA LEU A 226 15.84 3.24 14.66
C LEU A 226 14.97 3.28 15.93
N TYR A 227 13.65 3.18 15.77
CA TYR A 227 12.68 3.22 16.86
C TYR A 227 12.22 1.82 17.27
N TYR A 228 12.59 0.78 16.52
CA TYR A 228 12.13 -0.58 16.72
C TYR A 228 12.60 -1.13 18.08
N SER A 229 11.70 -1.83 18.78
CA SER A 229 11.94 -2.26 20.16
C SER A 229 13.20 -3.14 20.33
N PRO A 230 13.52 -4.07 19.42
CA PRO A 230 14.76 -4.86 19.41
C PRO A 230 16.06 -4.11 19.04
N ASN A 231 16.02 -2.87 18.54
CA ASN A 231 17.24 -2.18 18.11
C ASN A 231 18.04 -1.66 19.30
N HIS A 232 19.03 -2.42 19.79
CA HIS A 232 19.78 -2.04 20.98
C HIS A 232 20.72 -0.84 20.76
N VAL A 233 21.04 -0.50 19.51
CA VAL A 233 21.92 0.63 19.16
C VAL A 233 21.31 1.97 19.53
N THR A 234 19.98 2.06 19.60
CA THR A 234 19.25 3.31 19.87
C THR A 234 18.73 3.45 21.30
N LEU A 235 19.12 2.53 22.20
CA LEU A 235 18.73 2.62 23.62
C LEU A 235 19.19 3.95 24.23
N ASN A 236 18.28 4.59 24.97
CA ASN A 236 18.49 5.88 25.66
C ASN A 236 18.89 7.06 24.75
N ILE A 237 18.65 6.98 23.43
CA ILE A 237 18.84 8.11 22.51
C ILE A 237 17.50 8.81 22.29
N THR A 238 17.40 10.11 22.58
CA THR A 238 16.13 10.85 22.45
C THR A 238 15.71 11.11 21.00
N ASP A 239 16.68 11.29 20.10
CA ASP A 239 16.44 11.47 18.66
C ASP A 239 17.53 10.75 17.84
N PRO A 240 17.41 9.42 17.62
CA PRO A 240 18.42 8.66 16.91
C PRO A 240 18.59 9.18 15.47
N ALA A 241 19.85 9.45 15.11
CA ALA A 241 20.27 10.07 13.85
C ALA A 241 19.68 11.48 13.58
N ASN A 242 19.14 12.15 14.60
CA ASN A 242 18.40 13.43 14.48
C ASN A 242 17.20 13.35 13.53
N GLN A 243 16.63 12.15 13.35
CA GLN A 243 15.58 11.92 12.35
C GLN A 243 14.26 12.60 12.74
N LEU A 244 13.90 12.70 14.03
CA LEU A 244 12.68 13.38 14.47
C LEU A 244 12.77 14.89 14.21
N ALA A 245 13.89 15.52 14.59
CA ALA A 245 14.12 16.93 14.31
C ALA A 245 14.18 17.22 12.80
N TRP A 246 14.82 16.34 12.02
CA TRP A 246 14.84 16.41 10.57
C TRP A 246 13.44 16.28 9.95
N LEU A 247 12.61 15.37 10.46
CA LEU A 247 11.24 15.15 10.01
C LEU A 247 10.37 16.39 10.25
N GLU A 248 10.39 16.95 11.46
CA GLU A 248 9.65 18.18 11.78
C GLU A 248 10.07 19.33 10.85
N SER A 249 11.37 19.54 10.64
CA SER A 249 11.89 20.56 9.73
C SER A 249 11.43 20.34 8.28
N THR A 250 11.46 19.09 7.81
CA THR A 250 11.04 18.74 6.44
C THR A 250 9.53 18.96 6.23
N LEU A 251 8.71 18.60 7.21
CA LEU A 251 7.26 18.83 7.16
C LEU A 251 6.92 20.32 7.25
N GLU A 252 7.64 21.09 8.06
CA GLU A 252 7.50 22.54 8.14
C GLU A 252 7.83 23.22 6.80
N ILE A 253 8.91 22.80 6.13
CA ILE A 253 9.26 23.27 4.79
C ILE A 253 8.16 22.93 3.79
N SER A 254 7.62 21.71 3.87
CA SER A 254 6.53 21.25 2.99
C SER A 254 5.27 22.09 3.18
N LEU A 255 4.92 22.40 4.43
CA LEU A 255 3.81 23.29 4.78
C LEU A 255 4.00 24.69 4.16
N GLN A 256 5.18 25.28 4.32
CA GLN A 256 5.50 26.61 3.78
C GLN A 256 5.46 26.65 2.25
N LYS A 257 5.89 25.55 1.61
CA LYS A 257 5.87 25.39 0.15
C LYS A 257 4.52 24.91 -0.40
N LYS A 258 3.54 24.63 0.48
CA LYS A 258 2.23 24.06 0.13
C LYS A 258 2.31 22.71 -0.60
N GLU A 259 3.40 21.98 -0.36
CA GLU A 259 3.58 20.62 -0.87
C GLU A 259 2.63 19.66 -0.12
N LYS A 260 2.27 18.54 -0.76
CA LYS A 260 1.70 17.39 -0.08
C LYS A 260 2.77 16.34 0.15
N VAL A 261 2.58 15.54 1.19
CA VAL A 261 3.57 14.56 1.65
C VAL A 261 2.96 13.15 1.70
N TYR A 262 3.67 12.18 1.14
CA TYR A 262 3.53 10.77 1.52
C TYR A 262 4.68 10.37 2.43
N VAL A 263 4.35 9.77 3.57
CA VAL A 263 5.34 9.22 4.49
C VAL A 263 5.43 7.72 4.24
N ILE A 264 6.62 7.21 4.00
CA ILE A 264 6.88 5.77 3.92
C ILE A 264 7.87 5.38 5.02
N GLY A 265 7.70 4.19 5.56
CA GLY A 265 8.62 3.58 6.52
C GLY A 265 8.42 2.07 6.54
N HIS A 266 9.28 1.34 7.24
CA HIS A 266 9.11 -0.11 7.35
C HIS A 266 8.24 -0.49 8.56
N VAL A 267 8.79 -0.32 9.77
CA VAL A 267 8.05 -0.58 11.02
C VAL A 267 6.99 0.51 11.23
N PRO A 268 5.69 0.16 11.37
CA PRO A 268 4.62 1.13 11.57
C PRO A 268 4.66 1.75 12.98
N ILE A 269 4.03 2.92 13.10
CA ILE A 269 3.61 3.46 14.40
C ILE A 269 2.35 2.74 14.89
N GLY A 270 1.91 3.05 16.10
CA GLY A 270 0.70 2.50 16.71
C GLY A 270 0.91 1.13 17.33
N TYR A 271 -0.21 0.49 17.61
CA TYR A 271 -0.29 -0.79 18.31
C TYR A 271 -0.41 -1.97 17.33
N LEU A 272 0.22 -3.09 17.68
CA LEU A 272 0.09 -4.32 16.89
C LEU A 272 -1.35 -4.86 17.02
N PRO A 273 -2.08 -5.07 15.92
CA PRO A 273 -3.50 -5.44 15.98
C PRO A 273 -3.75 -6.89 16.44
N PHE A 274 -2.70 -7.70 16.50
CA PHE A 274 -2.70 -9.09 16.97
C PHE A 274 -2.10 -9.25 18.38
N ALA A 275 -1.75 -8.16 19.05
CA ALA A 275 -1.23 -8.17 20.42
C ALA A 275 -1.93 -7.08 21.26
N ARG A 276 -1.95 -7.24 22.59
CA ARG A 276 -2.48 -6.22 23.51
C ARG A 276 -1.35 -5.38 24.07
N ASN A 277 -1.60 -4.07 24.19
CA ASN A 277 -0.71 -3.10 24.84
C ASN A 277 0.74 -3.11 24.30
N THR A 278 0.91 -3.49 23.04
CA THR A 278 2.22 -3.66 22.41
C THR A 278 2.29 -2.82 21.15
N THR A 279 3.18 -1.82 21.13
CA THR A 279 3.55 -1.07 19.93
C THR A 279 4.70 -1.75 19.20
N ALA A 280 4.79 -1.60 17.88
CA ALA A 280 5.91 -2.17 17.11
C ALA A 280 7.23 -1.45 17.45
N ILE A 281 7.21 -0.13 17.43
CA ILE A 281 8.30 0.74 17.90
C ILE A 281 8.17 1.04 19.39
N ARG A 282 9.24 1.50 20.04
CA ARG A 282 9.20 1.84 21.48
C ARG A 282 8.21 2.96 21.75
N GLY A 283 7.45 2.84 22.84
CA GLY A 283 6.39 3.79 23.21
C GLY A 283 6.82 5.26 23.17
N TYR A 284 8.03 5.60 23.65
CA TYR A 284 8.54 6.97 23.57
C TYR A 284 8.54 7.55 22.14
N TYR A 285 9.04 6.78 21.16
CA TYR A 285 9.09 7.23 19.77
C TYR A 285 7.72 7.19 19.11
N ASN A 286 6.88 6.22 19.50
CA ASN A 286 5.49 6.16 19.06
C ASN A 286 4.75 7.46 19.38
N GLU A 287 4.79 7.89 20.64
CA GLU A 287 4.14 9.13 21.09
C GLU A 287 4.72 10.37 20.38
N LYS A 288 6.04 10.40 20.16
CA LYS A 288 6.70 11.50 19.43
C LYS A 288 6.22 11.59 17.98
N LEU A 289 6.20 10.48 17.26
CA LEU A 289 5.76 10.45 15.86
C LEU A 289 4.27 10.75 15.74
N VAL A 290 3.42 10.20 16.61
CA VAL A 290 1.99 10.54 16.66
C VAL A 290 1.80 12.04 16.83
N LYS A 291 2.54 12.68 17.74
CA LYS A 291 2.48 14.13 17.95
C LYS A 291 2.92 14.92 16.70
N ILE A 292 4.00 14.51 16.04
CA ILE A 292 4.49 15.15 14.82
C ILE A 292 3.43 15.03 13.70
N PHE A 293 2.91 13.83 13.49
CA PHE A 293 1.92 13.59 12.43
C PHE A 293 0.59 14.28 12.69
N ARG A 294 0.16 14.42 13.96
CA ARG A 294 -0.98 15.27 14.32
C ARG A 294 -0.76 16.72 13.90
N LYS A 295 0.39 17.28 14.28
CA LYS A 295 0.76 18.68 14.01
C LYS A 295 0.80 18.99 12.50
N TYR A 296 1.22 18.04 11.67
CA TYR A 296 1.42 18.24 10.23
C TYR A 296 0.40 17.48 9.36
N SER A 297 -0.73 17.08 9.92
CA SER A 297 -1.78 16.31 9.23
C SER A 297 -2.33 17.01 7.99
N ASP A 298 -2.39 18.35 7.96
CA ASP A 298 -2.81 19.14 6.80
C ASP A 298 -1.93 18.92 5.54
N VAL A 299 -0.67 18.53 5.74
CA VAL A 299 0.32 18.35 4.67
C VAL A 299 0.47 16.88 4.29
N ILE A 300 0.33 15.98 5.25
CA ILE A 300 0.49 14.53 5.04
C ILE A 300 -0.78 13.99 4.39
N ALA A 301 -0.67 13.51 3.15
CA ALA A 301 -1.79 12.97 2.39
C ALA A 301 -1.94 11.44 2.51
N GLY A 302 -0.95 10.75 3.09
CA GLY A 302 -1.01 9.32 3.36
C GLY A 302 0.29 8.78 3.97
N GLN A 303 0.19 7.69 4.73
CA GLN A 303 1.35 7.00 5.29
C GLN A 303 1.33 5.51 4.95
N PHE A 304 2.49 4.94 4.64
CA PHE A 304 2.60 3.59 4.08
C PHE A 304 3.71 2.80 4.76
N PHE A 305 3.37 1.63 5.31
CA PHE A 305 4.26 0.80 6.09
C PHE A 305 4.20 -0.68 5.66
N GLY A 306 5.12 -1.49 6.17
CA GLY A 306 5.20 -2.93 5.97
C GLY A 306 5.33 -3.67 7.31
N HIS A 307 6.35 -4.53 7.44
CA HIS A 307 6.83 -5.18 8.66
C HIS A 307 5.90 -6.24 9.27
N THR A 308 4.60 -5.95 9.39
CA THR A 308 3.66 -6.83 10.10
C THR A 308 3.24 -8.04 9.28
N HIS A 309 3.49 -8.01 7.96
CA HIS A 309 3.05 -8.98 6.96
C HIS A 309 1.51 -9.12 6.91
N ARG A 310 0.78 -8.10 7.35
CA ARG A 310 -0.69 -8.10 7.41
C ARG A 310 -1.26 -6.88 6.72
N ASP A 311 -2.44 -7.05 6.14
CA ASP A 311 -3.19 -5.94 5.56
C ASP A 311 -3.92 -5.19 6.68
N SER A 312 -3.38 -4.06 7.11
CA SER A 312 -3.99 -3.26 8.18
C SER A 312 -4.15 -1.80 7.79
N ILE A 313 -5.21 -1.21 8.31
CA ILE A 313 -5.49 0.22 8.18
C ILE A 313 -5.45 0.83 9.58
N MET A 314 -4.90 2.03 9.67
CA MET A 314 -4.88 2.83 10.88
C MET A 314 -5.40 4.24 10.55
N ILE A 315 -6.20 4.80 11.45
CA ILE A 315 -6.70 6.17 11.36
C ILE A 315 -6.10 6.97 12.50
N LEU A 316 -5.32 7.99 12.17
CA LEU A 316 -4.84 8.94 13.16
C LEU A 316 -5.95 9.93 13.48
N LEU A 317 -6.31 10.00 14.76
CA LEU A 317 -7.24 10.99 15.29
C LEU A 317 -6.50 12.15 15.97
N ASP A 318 -7.07 13.36 15.93
CA ASP A 318 -6.63 14.50 16.74
C ASP A 318 -7.03 14.33 18.23
N GLU A 319 -6.68 15.30 19.09
CA GLU A 319 -7.01 15.25 20.52
C GLU A 319 -8.52 15.35 20.82
N LYS A 320 -9.35 15.67 19.82
CA LYS A 320 -10.81 15.74 19.90
C LYS A 320 -11.47 14.54 19.21
N GLU A 321 -10.70 13.51 18.89
CA GLU A 321 -11.14 12.30 18.18
C GLU A 321 -11.66 12.55 16.75
N ASN A 322 -11.26 13.65 16.10
CA ASN A 322 -11.53 13.84 14.67
C ASN A 322 -10.48 13.09 13.82
N PRO A 323 -10.88 12.37 12.77
CA PRO A 323 -9.94 11.69 11.90
C PRO A 323 -9.19 12.68 11.00
N ILE A 324 -7.85 12.60 11.01
CA ILE A 324 -6.97 13.58 10.35
C ILE A 324 -5.91 12.94 9.44
N ASN A 325 -5.63 11.64 9.56
CA ASN A 325 -4.70 10.97 8.65
C ASN A 325 -4.99 9.49 8.46
N SER A 326 -4.74 9.00 7.23
CA SER A 326 -4.91 7.60 6.83
C SER A 326 -3.55 6.93 6.72
N LEU A 327 -3.39 5.78 7.39
CA LEU A 327 -2.17 4.99 7.40
C LEU A 327 -2.49 3.57 6.92
N PHE A 328 -1.62 3.02 6.09
CA PHE A 328 -1.81 1.70 5.48
C PHE A 328 -0.57 0.83 5.70
N VAL A 329 -0.78 -0.36 6.22
CA VAL A 329 0.23 -1.39 6.38
C VAL A 329 0.01 -2.45 5.32
N ALA A 330 1.00 -2.69 4.46
CA ALA A 330 0.92 -3.68 3.41
C ALA A 330 1.26 -5.08 3.92
N PRO A 331 0.56 -6.12 3.44
CA PRO A 331 0.98 -7.50 3.66
C PRO A 331 2.27 -7.77 2.90
N ALA A 332 2.92 -8.85 3.27
CA ALA A 332 4.17 -9.27 2.67
C ALA A 332 3.95 -10.05 1.36
N VAL A 333 5.00 -10.08 0.54
CA VAL A 333 5.12 -11.11 -0.50
C VAL A 333 5.49 -12.45 0.15
N THR A 334 6.34 -12.45 1.18
CA THR A 334 6.62 -13.69 1.92
C THR A 334 5.38 -14.24 2.63
N PRO A 335 5.15 -15.57 2.57
CA PRO A 335 4.05 -16.22 3.29
C PRO A 335 4.50 -16.82 4.63
N VAL A 336 5.72 -16.49 5.11
CA VAL A 336 6.32 -17.17 6.26
C VAL A 336 5.50 -16.96 7.53
N LYS A 337 5.34 -18.04 8.30
CA LYS A 337 4.92 -18.00 9.70
C LYS A 337 5.78 -18.93 10.52
N SER A 338 5.88 -18.64 11.82
CA SER A 338 6.49 -19.57 12.78
C SER A 338 5.60 -20.78 13.05
N VAL A 339 6.19 -21.84 13.61
CA VAL A 339 5.47 -23.06 14.03
C VAL A 339 4.38 -22.77 15.06
N LEU A 340 4.60 -21.76 15.93
CA LEU A 340 3.66 -21.38 16.98
C LEU A 340 2.51 -20.51 16.47
N GLN A 341 2.65 -19.90 15.29
CA GLN A 341 1.60 -19.07 14.71
C GLN A 341 0.56 -19.94 14.00
N ARG A 342 -0.70 -19.68 14.36
CA ARG A 342 -1.86 -20.30 13.70
C ARG A 342 -2.08 -19.74 12.30
N GLU A 343 -1.81 -18.46 12.10
CA GLU A 343 -2.14 -17.71 10.90
C GLU A 343 -0.88 -17.31 10.13
N SER A 344 -0.98 -17.31 8.81
CA SER A 344 -0.06 -16.58 7.92
C SER A 344 -0.82 -15.57 7.06
N ASN A 345 -0.15 -15.03 6.05
CA ASN A 345 -0.74 -14.35 4.91
C ASN A 345 -0.45 -15.12 3.62
N ASN A 346 -1.34 -15.03 2.64
CA ASN A 346 -0.91 -15.28 1.27
C ASN A 346 0.03 -14.14 0.80
N PRO A 347 0.88 -14.40 -0.21
CA PRO A 347 1.66 -13.37 -0.88
C PRO A 347 0.76 -12.26 -1.43
N GLY A 348 1.09 -11.00 -1.12
CA GLY A 348 0.29 -9.83 -1.51
C GLY A 348 1.12 -8.70 -2.12
N VAL A 349 0.52 -7.97 -3.07
CA VAL A 349 0.99 -6.68 -3.59
C VAL A 349 -0.20 -5.75 -3.76
N ARG A 350 -0.03 -4.43 -3.63
CA ARG A 350 -1.17 -3.50 -3.73
C ARG A 350 -0.89 -2.28 -4.58
N LEU A 351 -1.97 -1.78 -5.18
CA LEU A 351 -2.00 -0.58 -6.01
C LEU A 351 -2.86 0.47 -5.34
N TYR A 352 -2.38 1.69 -5.25
CA TYR A 352 -3.18 2.83 -4.82
C TYR A 352 -3.61 3.66 -6.01
N GLN A 353 -4.79 4.26 -5.90
CA GLN A 353 -5.27 5.32 -6.77
C GLN A 353 -5.23 6.64 -6.01
N TYR A 354 -4.81 7.72 -6.67
CA TYR A 354 -4.74 9.05 -6.08
C TYR A 354 -5.16 10.14 -7.06
N ASP A 355 -5.65 11.25 -6.52
CA ASP A 355 -5.89 12.49 -7.28
C ASP A 355 -4.53 13.10 -7.65
N PRO A 356 -4.16 13.21 -8.93
CA PRO A 356 -2.83 13.68 -9.30
C PRO A 356 -2.61 15.19 -9.08
N LEU A 357 -3.65 15.97 -8.77
CA LEU A 357 -3.58 17.38 -8.42
C LEU A 357 -3.46 17.60 -6.91
N GLN A 358 -4.22 16.84 -6.11
CA GLN A 358 -4.30 17.01 -4.65
C GLN A 358 -3.52 15.96 -3.86
N TYR A 359 -3.11 14.87 -4.50
CA TYR A 359 -2.47 13.70 -3.90
C TYR A 359 -3.30 13.00 -2.81
N SER A 360 -4.60 13.28 -2.72
CA SER A 360 -5.52 12.52 -1.88
C SER A 360 -5.69 11.10 -2.42
N LEU A 361 -5.78 10.13 -1.51
CA LEU A 361 -5.98 8.73 -1.88
C LEU A 361 -7.44 8.46 -2.21
N LEU A 362 -7.66 7.85 -3.36
CA LEU A 362 -8.98 7.56 -3.92
C LEU A 362 -9.37 6.10 -3.70
N ASP A 363 -8.43 5.16 -3.88
CA ASP A 363 -8.70 3.73 -3.73
C ASP A 363 -7.44 2.91 -3.42
N LEU A 364 -7.63 1.68 -2.95
CA LEU A 364 -6.60 0.66 -2.76
C LEU A 364 -7.10 -0.66 -3.35
N TRP A 365 -6.33 -1.20 -4.29
CA TRP A 365 -6.58 -2.49 -4.91
C TRP A 365 -5.55 -3.48 -4.39
N GLN A 366 -6.01 -4.45 -3.61
CA GLN A 366 -5.15 -5.49 -3.05
C GLN A 366 -5.17 -6.69 -4.00
N PHE A 367 -3.99 -7.15 -4.39
CA PHE A 367 -3.79 -8.35 -5.18
C PHE A 367 -3.09 -9.40 -4.34
N TYR A 368 -3.36 -10.66 -4.66
CA TYR A 368 -2.75 -11.77 -3.94
C TYR A 368 -2.54 -13.00 -4.83
N LEU A 369 -1.66 -13.87 -4.37
CA LEU A 369 -1.50 -15.21 -4.89
C LEU A 369 -2.07 -16.19 -3.87
N ASN A 370 -3.07 -17.00 -4.26
CA ASN A 370 -3.42 -18.15 -3.42
C ASN A 370 -2.27 -19.17 -3.50
N LEU A 371 -1.41 -19.22 -2.48
CA LEU A 371 -0.19 -20.00 -2.50
C LEU A 371 -0.48 -21.51 -2.64
N THR A 372 -1.52 -21.99 -1.96
CA THR A 372 -1.94 -23.39 -2.05
C THR A 372 -2.36 -23.76 -3.48
N ASP A 373 -3.23 -22.95 -4.10
CA ASP A 373 -3.68 -23.18 -5.48
C ASP A 373 -2.51 -23.09 -6.48
N ALA A 374 -1.63 -22.11 -6.29
CA ALA A 374 -0.47 -21.90 -7.15
C ALA A 374 0.51 -23.08 -7.11
N ASN A 375 0.79 -23.61 -5.91
CA ASN A 375 1.63 -24.78 -5.74
C ASN A 375 0.98 -26.05 -6.30
N MET A 376 -0.33 -26.23 -6.12
CA MET A 376 -1.05 -27.39 -6.66
C MET A 376 -1.08 -27.40 -8.20
N LYS A 377 -1.23 -26.23 -8.83
CA LYS A 377 -1.31 -26.10 -10.29
C LYS A 377 0.04 -25.86 -10.96
N ASN A 378 1.07 -25.52 -10.19
CA ASN A 378 2.34 -25.02 -10.70
C ASN A 378 2.17 -23.77 -11.59
N GLU A 379 1.24 -22.88 -11.22
CA GLU A 379 0.92 -21.64 -11.93
C GLU A 379 0.73 -20.47 -10.96
N SER A 380 1.40 -19.34 -11.20
CA SER A 380 1.30 -18.14 -10.35
C SER A 380 0.15 -17.22 -10.77
N ASN A 381 -1.08 -17.70 -10.57
CA ASN A 381 -2.30 -16.98 -10.93
C ASN A 381 -2.63 -15.87 -9.90
N TRP A 382 -1.85 -14.79 -9.90
CA TRP A 382 -2.10 -13.57 -9.15
C TRP A 382 -3.44 -12.95 -9.57
N LYS A 383 -4.22 -12.51 -8.58
CA LYS A 383 -5.56 -11.96 -8.82
C LYS A 383 -5.92 -10.87 -7.83
N LEU A 384 -6.88 -10.05 -8.21
CA LEU A 384 -7.49 -9.06 -7.33
C LEU A 384 -8.16 -9.79 -6.16
N GLU A 385 -7.76 -9.44 -4.94
CA GLU A 385 -8.43 -9.87 -3.72
C GLU A 385 -9.65 -8.99 -3.48
N TYR A 386 -9.43 -7.67 -3.41
CA TYR A 386 -10.50 -6.69 -3.22
C TYR A 386 -10.10 -5.29 -3.69
N ILE A 387 -11.12 -4.45 -3.86
CA ILE A 387 -11.01 -2.99 -4.04
C ILE A 387 -11.60 -2.39 -2.77
N LEU A 388 -10.85 -1.56 -2.05
CA LEU A 388 -11.18 -1.11 -0.69
C LEU A 388 -12.54 -0.40 -0.65
N THR A 389 -12.74 0.60 -1.50
CA THR A 389 -13.99 1.38 -1.58
C THR A 389 -15.21 0.47 -1.79
N LYS A 390 -15.12 -0.46 -2.74
CA LYS A 390 -16.17 -1.43 -3.05
C LYS A 390 -16.39 -2.45 -1.93
N ALA A 391 -15.31 -2.94 -1.33
CA ALA A 391 -15.34 -3.96 -0.30
C ALA A 391 -16.03 -3.46 0.97
N TYR A 392 -15.83 -2.19 1.30
CA TYR A 392 -16.31 -1.60 2.56
C TYR A 392 -17.40 -0.54 2.39
N GLY A 393 -17.82 -0.26 1.16
CA GLY A 393 -18.92 0.67 0.87
C GLY A 393 -18.60 2.12 1.21
N ILE A 394 -17.34 2.54 1.01
CA ILE A 394 -16.88 3.92 1.26
C ILE A 394 -16.48 4.61 -0.05
N GLU A 395 -16.48 5.95 -0.05
CA GLU A 395 -16.27 6.75 -1.26
C GLU A 395 -14.80 6.88 -1.67
N ASP A 396 -13.92 7.09 -0.70
CA ASP A 396 -12.47 7.25 -0.90
C ASP A 396 -11.70 6.82 0.36
N LEU A 397 -10.38 7.05 0.36
CA LEU A 397 -9.47 6.65 1.43
C LEU A 397 -9.15 7.79 2.41
N LYS A 398 -9.97 8.85 2.41
CA LYS A 398 -9.79 9.94 3.37
C LYS A 398 -10.09 9.48 4.80
N PRO A 399 -9.49 10.15 5.80
CA PRO A 399 -9.59 9.73 7.19
C PRO A 399 -11.04 9.58 7.67
N GLU A 400 -11.94 10.49 7.29
CA GLU A 400 -13.35 10.46 7.66
C GLU A 400 -14.08 9.20 7.18
N ASN A 401 -13.84 8.79 5.93
CA ASN A 401 -14.50 7.63 5.34
C ASN A 401 -13.98 6.31 5.94
N LEU A 402 -12.66 6.23 6.19
CA LEU A 402 -12.06 5.09 6.90
C LEU A 402 -12.52 5.02 8.36
N TYR A 403 -12.73 6.16 9.01
CA TYR A 403 -13.24 6.20 10.38
C TYR A 403 -14.70 5.74 10.47
N GLU A 404 -15.55 6.15 9.53
CA GLU A 404 -16.93 5.65 9.44
C GLU A 404 -16.98 4.14 9.13
N MET A 405 -16.06 3.63 8.30
CA MET A 405 -15.86 2.19 8.12
C MET A 405 -15.50 1.49 9.44
N ALA A 406 -14.53 2.03 10.19
CA ALA A 406 -14.10 1.46 11.47
C ALA A 406 -15.25 1.41 12.50
N LYS A 407 -16.12 2.43 12.53
CA LYS A 407 -17.33 2.41 13.37
C LYS A 407 -18.26 1.26 13.04
N GLN A 408 -18.45 0.92 11.76
CA GLN A 408 -19.27 -0.22 11.34
C GLN A 408 -18.70 -1.58 11.79
N PHE A 409 -17.39 -1.65 12.07
CA PHE A 409 -16.79 -2.88 12.59
C PHE A 409 -17.23 -3.17 14.02
N THR A 410 -17.53 -2.15 14.84
CA THR A 410 -17.88 -2.32 16.26
C THR A 410 -19.19 -3.09 16.48
N VAL A 411 -20.08 -3.12 15.49
CA VAL A 411 -21.37 -3.83 15.57
C VAL A 411 -21.17 -5.31 15.94
N PRO A 412 -21.94 -5.88 16.91
CA PRO A 412 -21.87 -7.30 17.24
C PRO A 412 -22.05 -8.20 16.01
N HIS A 413 -21.19 -9.22 15.86
CA HIS A 413 -21.17 -10.12 14.69
C HIS A 413 -21.10 -9.39 13.32
N SER A 414 -20.42 -8.24 13.26
CA SER A 414 -20.20 -7.49 12.02
C SER A 414 -19.55 -8.37 10.94
N LYS A 415 -20.32 -8.67 9.88
CA LYS A 415 -19.82 -9.34 8.68
C LYS A 415 -18.75 -8.52 7.97
N LEU A 416 -18.86 -7.19 8.06
CA LEU A 416 -17.89 -6.27 7.48
C LEU A 416 -16.54 -6.38 8.19
N PHE A 417 -16.55 -6.49 9.52
CA PHE A 417 -15.33 -6.76 10.28
C PHE A 417 -14.75 -8.13 9.96
N GLN A 418 -15.56 -9.18 9.84
CA GLN A 418 -15.05 -10.50 9.46
C GLN A 418 -14.45 -10.49 8.04
N GLN A 419 -15.02 -9.72 7.11
CA GLN A 419 -14.41 -9.49 5.80
C GLN A 419 -13.07 -8.75 5.92
N TYR A 420 -12.99 -7.71 6.76
CA TYR A 420 -11.72 -7.03 7.08
C TYR A 420 -10.69 -8.01 7.64
N TYR A 421 -11.07 -8.89 8.57
CA TYR A 421 -10.15 -9.87 9.14
C TYR A 421 -9.68 -10.92 8.12
N ASN A 422 -10.56 -11.35 7.21
CA ASN A 422 -10.15 -12.22 6.11
C ASN A 422 -9.10 -11.54 5.21
N ASN A 423 -9.26 -10.24 4.93
CA ASN A 423 -8.30 -9.46 4.15
C ASN A 423 -7.01 -9.20 4.95
N PHE A 424 -7.09 -9.03 6.27
CA PHE A 424 -5.93 -8.84 7.16
C PHE A 424 -4.90 -9.98 7.04
N ILE A 425 -5.37 -11.22 6.84
CA ILE A 425 -4.55 -12.41 6.55
C ILE A 425 -4.45 -12.74 5.04
N VAL A 426 -4.80 -11.80 4.16
CA VAL A 426 -4.75 -11.94 2.70
C VAL A 426 -5.48 -13.21 2.21
N SER A 427 -6.66 -13.44 2.76
CA SER A 427 -7.49 -14.61 2.46
C SER A 427 -6.77 -15.96 2.66
N TYR A 428 -5.79 -16.02 3.57
CA TYR A 428 -5.05 -17.24 3.92
C TYR A 428 -5.99 -18.38 4.29
N ASP A 429 -6.86 -18.14 5.27
CA ASP A 429 -7.89 -19.09 5.70
C ASP A 429 -9.16 -18.35 6.12
N LYS A 430 -10.18 -18.40 5.27
CA LYS A 430 -11.48 -17.73 5.51
C LYS A 430 -12.35 -18.42 6.57
N SER A 431 -11.93 -19.57 7.09
CA SER A 431 -12.63 -20.24 8.18
C SER A 431 -12.29 -19.67 9.56
N ILE A 432 -11.23 -18.85 9.64
CA ILE A 432 -10.80 -18.23 10.88
C ILE A 432 -11.72 -17.07 11.24
N VAL A 433 -12.31 -17.14 12.43
CA VAL A 433 -13.23 -16.13 12.97
C VAL A 433 -12.52 -15.30 14.02
N CYS A 434 -12.57 -13.97 13.90
CA CYS A 434 -12.04 -13.02 14.88
C CYS A 434 -13.20 -12.38 15.63
N GLU A 435 -13.39 -12.78 16.89
CA GLU A 435 -14.41 -12.26 17.79
C GLU A 435 -13.83 -11.98 19.18
N GLY A 436 -14.61 -11.34 20.05
CA GLY A 436 -14.18 -10.98 21.40
C GLY A 436 -12.86 -10.20 21.40
N ASP A 437 -11.90 -10.69 22.18
CA ASP A 437 -10.59 -10.06 22.37
C ASP A 437 -9.84 -9.77 21.06
N CYS A 438 -9.91 -10.68 20.08
CA CYS A 438 -9.27 -10.48 18.77
C CYS A 438 -9.84 -9.23 18.07
N LYS A 439 -11.16 -9.12 18.06
CA LYS A 439 -11.87 -8.00 17.44
C LYS A 439 -11.60 -6.69 18.17
N THR A 440 -11.62 -6.71 19.50
CA THR A 440 -11.30 -5.53 20.32
C THR A 440 -9.87 -5.06 20.03
N SER A 441 -8.88 -5.96 20.01
CA SER A 441 -7.48 -5.61 19.68
C SER A 441 -7.33 -5.00 18.28
N GLN A 442 -7.98 -5.57 17.27
CA GLN A 442 -7.97 -5.06 15.89
C GLN A 442 -8.56 -3.65 15.79
N ILE A 443 -9.77 -3.45 16.35
CA ILE A 443 -10.49 -2.17 16.27
C ILE A 443 -9.76 -1.08 17.07
N CYS A 444 -9.21 -1.40 18.24
CA CYS A 444 -8.48 -0.43 19.05
C CYS A 444 -7.15 -0.04 18.40
N ALA A 445 -6.40 -1.00 17.85
CA ALA A 445 -5.17 -0.70 17.12
C ALA A 445 -5.40 0.13 15.85
N MET A 446 -6.53 -0.09 15.16
CA MET A 446 -6.94 0.66 13.98
C MET A 446 -7.24 2.13 14.28
N GLN A 447 -7.89 2.45 15.40
CA GLN A 447 -8.37 3.82 15.69
C GLN A 447 -7.46 4.62 16.61
N TYR A 448 -6.66 3.94 17.45
CA TYR A 448 -5.97 4.60 18.55
C TYR A 448 -4.48 4.26 18.55
N LEU A 449 -3.69 5.22 18.08
CA LEU A 449 -2.26 5.06 17.83
C LEU A 449 -1.39 5.54 19.00
N ASP A 450 -1.93 6.31 19.95
CA ASP A 450 -1.26 6.69 21.20
C ASP A 450 -1.75 5.88 22.40
N ASN A 451 -0.95 5.91 23.46
CA ASN A 451 -1.17 5.10 24.63
C ASN A 451 -2.47 5.40 25.38
N SER A 452 -2.83 6.68 25.51
CA SER A 452 -3.99 7.08 26.32
C SER A 452 -5.27 6.54 25.71
N PHE A 453 -5.51 6.85 24.43
CA PHE A 453 -6.75 6.43 23.77
C PHE A 453 -6.79 4.92 23.51
N TYR A 454 -5.65 4.28 23.21
CA TYR A 454 -5.62 2.83 23.03
C TYR A 454 -5.97 2.08 24.31
N THR A 455 -5.40 2.51 25.44
CA THR A 455 -5.67 1.88 26.75
C THR A 455 -7.15 2.03 27.13
N ASP A 456 -7.72 3.22 26.92
CA ASP A 456 -9.15 3.47 27.13
C ASP A 456 -10.04 2.57 26.26
N CYS A 457 -9.68 2.38 24.99
CA CYS A 457 -10.42 1.50 24.08
C CYS A 457 -10.39 0.05 24.55
N ILE A 458 -9.21 -0.47 24.91
CA ILE A 458 -9.03 -1.84 25.40
C ILE A 458 -9.77 -2.09 26.72
N GLN A 459 -9.90 -1.08 27.58
CA GLN A 459 -10.64 -1.22 28.85
C GLN A 459 -12.18 -1.23 28.66
N ARG A 460 -12.68 -0.61 27.58
CA ARG A 460 -14.12 -0.52 27.29
C ARG A 460 -14.65 -1.70 26.48
N GLY A 461 -13.82 -2.28 25.62
CA GLY A 461 -14.15 -3.42 24.75
C GLY A 461 -13.74 -4.76 25.32
#